data_AF-A0A8S4PVG0-F1
#
_entry.id   AF-A0A8S4PVG0-F1
#
_cell.length_a   1.000
_cell.length_b   1.000
_cell.length_c   1.000
_cell.angle_alpha   90.00
_cell.angle_beta   90.00
_cell.angle_gamma   90.00
#
_symmetry.space_group_name_H-M   'P 1'
#
loop_
_entity.id
_entity.type
_entity.pdbx_description
1 polymer ?
#
loop_
_entity_poly.entity_id
_entity_poly.type
_entity_poly.pdbx_seq_one_letter_code
_entity_poly.pdbx_strand_id
1 'polypeptide(L)'
;MVYCNVTHDILVVFSCISVRGRTIIKRTCYRDKIDTTCMDMTVESVKARGCYCNTDYCNGGDTVQPQVTTPVLRCYKCRSSDNDDCSDDNSDFSNIGTCQGTDITCVKEKLTVSGESIIERKCYMANHNEGCKVTTLGEYSYETCFCKSDHCNGIDGVRPYYLILLIVPLVVLLI
;
A
#
# COMPACT_ATOMS: atom_id res chain seq x y z
N MET A 1 -14.12 4.49 30.03
CA MET A 1 -13.49 3.80 28.89
C MET A 1 -14.19 4.28 27.63
N VAL A 2 -13.47 4.77 26.63
CA VAL A 2 -14.08 5.30 25.40
C VAL A 2 -14.14 4.17 24.38
N TYR A 3 -15.36 3.79 23.99
CA TYR A 3 -15.61 2.85 22.90
C TYR A 3 -16.23 3.63 21.74
N CYS A 4 -15.77 3.41 20.51
CA CYS A 4 -16.39 4.03 19.34
C CYS A 4 -16.97 2.94 18.43
N ASN A 5 -18.08 3.29 17.79
CA ASN A 5 -18.84 2.44 16.87
C ASN A 5 -18.55 2.92 15.44
N VAL A 6 -18.07 2.01 14.60
CA VAL A 6 -17.42 2.30 13.31
C VAL A 6 -18.42 2.50 12.16
N THR A 7 -19.73 2.42 12.44
CA THR A 7 -20.76 2.59 11.39
C THR A 7 -20.69 3.93 10.65
N HIS A 8 -20.05 4.97 11.20
CA HIS A 8 -19.87 6.28 10.54
C HIS A 8 -18.53 6.99 10.83
N ASP A 9 -17.65 6.43 11.68
CA ASP A 9 -16.44 7.10 12.20
C ASP A 9 -15.23 6.14 12.17
N ILE A 10 -14.00 6.65 11.97
CA ILE A 10 -12.75 5.88 12.09
C ILE A 10 -12.17 6.05 13.51
N LEU A 11 -11.46 5.04 14.01
CA LEU A 11 -11.01 4.98 15.41
C LEU A 11 -9.52 5.36 15.52
N VAL A 12 -9.16 6.22 16.49
CA VAL A 12 -7.76 6.62 16.73
C VAL A 12 -7.34 6.38 18.18
N VAL A 13 -6.37 5.50 18.33
CA VAL A 13 -5.77 5.18 19.63
C VAL A 13 -4.45 5.92 19.75
N PHE A 14 -4.40 6.94 20.61
CA PHE A 14 -3.14 7.57 20.98
C PHE A 14 -2.48 6.77 22.12
N SER A 15 -1.53 5.90 21.77
CA SER A 15 -0.88 4.99 22.71
C SER A 15 0.55 5.44 23.07
N CYS A 16 0.57 6.38 24.01
CA CYS A 16 1.54 6.47 25.12
C CYS A 16 2.88 7.18 24.95
N ILE A 17 2.85 8.40 25.47
CA ILE A 17 3.94 9.13 26.10
C ILE A 17 4.50 8.29 27.27
N SER A 18 5.79 7.93 27.24
CA SER A 18 6.50 7.41 28.43
C SER A 18 7.19 8.55 29.16
N VAL A 19 6.58 9.04 30.25
CA VAL A 19 7.22 10.03 31.14
C VAL A 19 7.64 9.31 32.41
N ARG A 20 8.95 9.24 32.68
CA ARG A 20 9.50 8.70 33.94
C ARG A 20 9.02 7.27 34.26
N GLY A 21 8.93 6.41 33.24
CA GLY A 21 8.54 5.00 33.41
C GLY A 21 7.04 4.77 33.64
N ARG A 22 6.19 5.80 33.48
CA ARG A 22 4.74 5.66 33.48
C ARG A 22 4.20 5.78 32.06
N THR A 23 3.31 4.87 31.71
CA THR A 23 2.64 4.79 30.40
C THR A 23 1.25 5.43 30.51
N ILE A 24 0.97 6.46 29.70
CA ILE A 24 -0.35 7.13 29.67
C ILE A 24 -1.09 6.76 28.39
N ILE A 25 -2.16 5.98 28.50
CA ILE A 25 -3.00 5.58 27.35
C ILE A 25 -4.13 6.59 27.13
N LYS A 26 -4.19 7.21 25.95
CA LYS A 26 -5.31 8.08 25.55
C LYS A 26 -6.07 7.48 24.37
N ARG A 27 -7.36 7.22 24.55
CA ARG A 27 -8.22 6.70 23.48
C ARG A 27 -9.11 7.83 22.96
N THR A 28 -9.22 8.00 21.64
CA THR A 28 -10.14 8.96 21.01
C THR A 28 -10.81 8.36 19.78
N CYS A 29 -11.83 9.01 19.24
CA CYS A 29 -12.37 8.70 17.92
C CYS A 29 -11.92 9.83 16.95
N TYR A 30 -11.72 9.54 15.66
CA TYR A 30 -11.33 10.54 14.67
C TYR A 30 -12.03 10.30 13.34
N ARG A 31 -12.61 11.36 12.75
CA ARG A 31 -13.51 11.19 11.59
C ARG A 31 -12.83 11.07 10.24
N ASP A 32 -11.52 11.32 10.15
CA ASP A 32 -10.87 11.30 8.84
C ASP A 32 -10.49 9.90 8.40
N LYS A 33 -10.52 9.69 7.08
CA LYS A 33 -10.00 8.48 6.43
C LYS A 33 -8.49 8.41 6.59
N ILE A 34 -8.05 7.74 7.65
CA ILE A 34 -6.65 7.41 7.89
C ILE A 34 -6.50 5.90 7.72
N ASP A 35 -5.44 5.49 7.03
CA ASP A 35 -5.06 4.09 6.90
C ASP A 35 -4.79 3.47 8.28
N THR A 36 -5.17 2.21 8.46
CA THR A 36 -4.89 1.47 9.70
C THR A 36 -3.39 1.25 9.82
N THR A 37 -2.72 2.02 10.67
CA THR A 37 -1.28 2.01 10.85
C THR A 37 -0.89 2.37 12.28
N CYS A 38 0.31 1.96 12.71
CA CYS A 38 0.93 2.48 13.92
C CYS A 38 2.17 3.30 13.55
N MET A 39 2.28 4.49 14.09
CA MET A 39 3.40 5.40 13.89
C MET A 39 4.10 5.67 15.20
N ASP A 40 5.42 5.53 15.22
CA ASP A 40 6.26 5.97 16.32
C ASP A 40 6.62 7.45 16.11
N MET A 41 6.48 8.26 17.16
CA MET A 41 6.78 9.68 17.15
C MET A 41 7.58 10.08 18.39
N THR A 42 8.43 11.09 18.27
CA THR A 42 9.15 11.67 19.41
C THR A 42 8.78 13.14 19.54
N VAL A 43 8.20 13.52 20.68
CA VAL A 43 7.81 14.91 20.99
C VAL A 43 8.54 15.34 22.26
N GLU A 44 9.39 16.37 22.16
CA GLU A 44 10.16 16.88 23.32
C GLU A 44 10.96 15.79 24.06
N SER A 45 11.65 14.92 23.34
CA SER A 45 12.40 13.75 23.87
C SER A 45 11.53 12.65 24.47
N VAL A 46 10.20 12.74 24.36
CA VAL A 46 9.29 11.69 24.78
C VAL A 46 8.90 10.83 23.58
N LYS A 47 9.17 9.53 23.68
CA LYS A 47 8.69 8.53 22.69
C LYS A 47 7.21 8.29 22.90
N ALA A 48 6.45 8.32 21.80
CA ALA A 48 5.03 8.01 21.75
C ALA A 48 4.73 7.14 20.53
N ARG A 49 3.64 6.35 20.60
CA ARG A 49 3.13 5.57 19.48
C ARG A 49 1.65 5.91 19.24
N GLY A 50 1.30 6.35 18.04
CA GLY A 50 -0.08 6.50 17.61
C GLY A 50 -0.50 5.29 16.81
N CYS A 51 -1.66 4.69 17.09
CA CYS A 51 -2.21 3.61 16.28
C CYS A 51 -3.62 3.95 15.81
N TYR A 52 -3.85 3.76 14.53
CA TYR A 52 -5.13 3.94 13.85
C TYR A 52 -5.71 2.56 13.58
N CYS A 53 -7.00 2.38 13.81
CA CYS A 53 -7.66 1.14 13.45
C CYS A 53 -9.11 1.38 13.02
N ASN A 54 -9.64 0.46 12.22
CA ASN A 54 -10.92 0.63 11.51
C ASN A 54 -11.93 -0.48 11.81
N THR A 55 -11.74 -1.21 12.91
CA THR A 55 -12.66 -2.25 13.38
C THR A 55 -13.28 -1.84 14.71
N ASP A 56 -14.52 -2.27 14.97
CA ASP A 56 -15.20 -1.95 16.21
C ASP A 56 -14.37 -2.40 17.41
N TYR A 57 -14.25 -1.53 18.41
CA TYR A 57 -13.53 -1.82 19.67
C TYR A 57 -12.06 -2.25 19.51
N CYS A 58 -11.39 -1.98 18.38
CA CYS A 58 -9.98 -2.32 18.17
C CYS A 58 -9.01 -1.58 19.11
N ASN A 59 -9.50 -0.56 19.80
CA ASN A 59 -8.80 0.13 20.88
C ASN A 59 -9.03 -0.48 22.28
N GLY A 60 -9.78 -1.57 22.37
CA GLY A 60 -10.05 -2.31 23.59
C GLY A 60 -8.85 -3.13 24.07
N GLY A 61 -8.77 -3.35 25.38
CA GLY A 61 -7.71 -4.13 26.03
C GLY A 61 -6.74 -3.30 26.87
N ASP A 62 -6.09 -3.96 27.85
CA ASP A 62 -5.09 -3.33 28.74
C ASP A 62 -3.72 -3.18 28.08
N THR A 63 -3.52 -3.82 26.93
CA THR A 63 -2.27 -3.78 26.19
C THR A 63 -2.24 -2.61 25.20
N VAL A 64 -1.12 -1.89 25.24
CA VAL A 64 -0.76 -0.70 24.44
C VAL A 64 -0.72 -0.96 22.94
N GLN A 65 -0.77 -2.22 22.50
CA GLN A 65 -0.74 -2.62 21.10
C GLN A 65 -2.11 -3.13 20.65
N PRO A 66 -2.90 -2.33 19.92
CA PRO A 66 -3.90 -2.92 19.03
C PRO A 66 -3.18 -3.92 18.12
N GLN A 67 -3.70 -5.15 18.02
CA GLN A 67 -3.22 -6.13 17.06
C GLN A 67 -3.67 -5.72 15.66
N VAL A 68 -3.02 -4.70 15.12
CA VAL A 68 -3.12 -4.38 13.70
C VAL A 68 -2.35 -5.47 12.97
N THR A 69 -3.06 -6.50 12.52
CA THR A 69 -2.56 -7.39 11.48
C THR A 69 -2.69 -6.62 10.17
N THR A 70 -1.76 -5.68 9.93
CA THR A 70 -1.62 -5.12 8.59
C THR A 70 -1.28 -6.29 7.67
N PRO A 71 -2.09 -6.59 6.66
CA PRO A 71 -1.73 -7.62 5.70
C PRO A 71 -0.36 -7.24 5.13
N VAL A 72 0.58 -8.17 5.27
CA VAL A 72 1.96 -7.97 4.85
C VAL A 72 1.98 -8.02 3.33
N LEU A 73 1.99 -6.84 2.70
CA LEU A 73 2.00 -6.71 1.24
C LEU A 73 3.28 -7.36 0.69
N ARG A 74 3.14 -8.18 -0.34
CA ARG A 74 4.26 -8.80 -1.06
C ARG A 74 4.32 -8.25 -2.47
N CYS A 75 5.47 -7.76 -2.88
CA CYS A 75 5.69 -7.24 -4.23
C CYS A 75 6.92 -7.92 -4.83
N TYR A 76 6.95 -8.00 -6.16
CA TYR A 76 8.18 -8.37 -6.85
C TYR A 76 9.25 -7.30 -6.67
N LYS A 77 10.50 -7.72 -6.46
CA LYS A 77 11.67 -6.86 -6.28
C LYS A 77 12.75 -7.24 -7.27
N CYS A 78 12.91 -6.46 -8.34
CA CYS A 78 13.93 -6.72 -9.35
C CYS A 78 14.26 -5.46 -10.14
N ARG A 79 15.41 -5.50 -10.83
CA ARG A 79 15.83 -4.50 -11.80
C ARG A 79 16.43 -5.21 -13.02
N SER A 80 16.02 -4.81 -14.23
CA SER A 80 16.47 -5.45 -15.46
C SER A 80 17.96 -5.34 -15.75
N SER A 81 18.65 -4.35 -15.16
CA SER A 81 20.11 -4.24 -15.26
C SER A 81 20.87 -5.32 -14.49
N ASP A 82 20.22 -5.90 -13.47
CA ASP A 82 20.85 -6.81 -12.52
C ASP A 82 20.42 -8.27 -12.77
N ASN A 83 19.30 -8.46 -13.46
CA ASN A 83 18.72 -9.75 -13.78
C ASN A 83 17.89 -9.67 -15.07
N ASP A 84 18.26 -10.47 -16.07
CA ASP A 84 17.59 -10.53 -17.38
C ASP A 84 16.08 -10.85 -17.23
N ASP A 85 15.70 -11.63 -16.21
CA ASP A 85 14.32 -12.07 -15.99
C ASP A 85 13.37 -10.95 -15.56
N CYS A 86 13.87 -9.80 -15.09
CA CYS A 86 13.01 -8.68 -14.70
C CYS A 86 12.41 -7.98 -15.93
N SER A 87 12.95 -8.19 -17.12
CA SER A 87 12.46 -7.55 -18.35
C SER A 87 11.29 -8.31 -18.96
N ASP A 88 11.16 -9.59 -18.65
CA ASP A 88 10.18 -10.45 -19.29
C ASP A 88 8.83 -10.32 -18.59
N ASP A 89 7.80 -9.93 -19.35
CA ASP A 89 6.43 -9.92 -18.86
C ASP A 89 5.83 -11.33 -18.87
N ASN A 90 6.61 -12.40 -19.11
CA ASN A 90 6.15 -13.80 -19.04
C ASN A 90 6.86 -14.64 -17.96
N SER A 91 7.80 -14.07 -17.20
CA SER A 91 8.58 -14.80 -16.21
C SER A 91 7.95 -14.73 -14.81
N ASP A 92 7.89 -15.88 -14.15
CA ASP A 92 7.56 -15.96 -12.73
C ASP A 92 8.73 -15.32 -11.96
N PHE A 93 8.57 -14.06 -11.53
CA PHE A 93 9.68 -13.32 -10.93
C PHE A 93 10.04 -13.96 -9.58
N SER A 94 11.16 -14.69 -9.55
CA SER A 94 11.58 -15.47 -8.38
C SER A 94 11.88 -14.62 -7.13
N ASN A 95 12.11 -13.32 -7.31
CA ASN A 95 12.49 -12.42 -6.22
C ASN A 95 11.28 -11.67 -5.65
N ILE A 96 10.55 -12.34 -4.76
CA ILE A 96 9.41 -11.79 -4.02
C ILE A 96 9.91 -11.19 -2.70
N GLY A 97 9.69 -9.88 -2.54
CA GLY A 97 10.02 -9.17 -1.32
C GLY A 97 8.79 -8.85 -0.48
N THR A 98 8.87 -9.14 0.81
CA THR A 98 7.94 -8.57 1.80
C THR A 98 8.16 -7.05 1.90
N CYS A 99 7.07 -6.29 1.81
CA CYS A 99 7.06 -4.85 2.06
C CYS A 99 7.15 -4.57 3.56
N GLN A 100 7.89 -3.54 3.97
CA GLN A 100 8.15 -3.27 5.39
C GLN A 100 7.54 -1.95 5.83
N GLY A 101 7.07 -1.91 7.07
CA GLY A 101 6.63 -0.68 7.74
C GLY A 101 5.42 -0.04 7.06
N THR A 102 5.67 1.09 6.37
CA THR A 102 4.65 1.92 5.72
C THR A 102 4.53 1.68 4.21
N ASP A 103 5.23 0.67 3.68
CA ASP A 103 5.08 0.25 2.30
C ASP A 103 3.70 -0.36 2.07
N ILE A 104 2.82 0.38 1.38
CA ILE A 104 1.42 0.00 1.15
C ILE A 104 1.07 -0.16 -0.33
N THR A 105 2.05 0.01 -1.23
CA THR A 105 1.84 -0.01 -2.67
C THR A 105 2.98 -0.78 -3.35
N CYS A 106 2.66 -1.64 -4.32
CA CYS A 106 3.65 -2.18 -5.25
C CYS A 106 3.80 -1.24 -6.45
N VAL A 107 5.03 -1.08 -6.95
CA VAL A 107 5.32 -0.27 -8.13
C VAL A 107 6.07 -1.07 -9.20
N LYS A 108 5.74 -0.81 -10.46
CA LYS A 108 6.51 -1.19 -11.66
C LYS A 108 6.88 0.09 -12.40
N GLU A 109 8.17 0.32 -12.60
CA GLU A 109 8.73 1.47 -13.31
C GLU A 109 9.39 0.98 -14.58
N LYS A 110 9.16 1.66 -15.71
CA LYS A 110 9.77 1.35 -17.00
C LYS A 110 10.30 2.64 -17.63
N LEU A 111 11.62 2.71 -17.79
CA LEU A 111 12.29 3.78 -18.53
C LEU A 111 12.69 3.26 -19.91
N THR A 112 12.25 3.93 -20.97
CA THR A 112 12.63 3.60 -22.35
C THR A 112 13.47 4.74 -22.93
N VAL A 113 14.64 4.41 -23.48
CA VAL A 113 15.57 5.34 -24.13
C VAL A 113 15.99 4.75 -25.47
N SER A 114 15.70 5.45 -26.56
CA SER A 114 16.09 5.04 -27.92
C SER A 114 15.69 3.59 -28.27
N GLY A 115 14.56 3.12 -27.73
CA GLY A 115 14.00 1.78 -27.98
C GLY A 115 14.42 0.70 -26.96
N GLU A 116 15.41 0.96 -26.11
CA GLU A 116 15.81 0.05 -25.03
C GLU A 116 15.06 0.39 -23.74
N SER A 117 14.68 -0.62 -22.95
CA SER A 117 13.92 -0.42 -21.71
C SER A 117 14.65 -0.95 -20.48
N ILE A 118 14.61 -0.18 -19.40
CA ILE A 118 14.98 -0.60 -18.05
C ILE A 118 13.70 -0.73 -17.22
N ILE A 119 13.50 -1.87 -16.58
CA ILE A 119 12.34 -2.14 -15.73
C ILE A 119 12.80 -2.34 -14.28
N GLU A 120 12.09 -1.71 -13.35
CA GLU A 120 12.29 -1.89 -11.91
C GLU A 120 10.95 -2.21 -11.23
N ARG A 121 10.98 -3.14 -10.28
CA ARG A 121 9.83 -3.52 -9.45
C ARG A 121 10.22 -3.42 -7.99
N LYS A 122 9.38 -2.81 -7.15
CA LYS A 122 9.63 -2.65 -5.70
C LYS A 122 8.36 -2.37 -4.90
N CYS A 123 8.51 -2.35 -3.57
CA CYS A 123 7.55 -1.76 -2.64
C CYS A 123 7.72 -0.23 -2.61
N TYR A 124 6.65 0.49 -2.33
CA TYR A 124 6.65 1.95 -2.29
C TYR A 124 5.83 2.50 -1.11
N MET A 125 6.38 3.50 -0.42
CA MET A 125 5.81 4.05 0.83
C MET A 125 4.64 5.01 0.62
N ALA A 126 4.38 5.47 -0.61
CA ALA A 126 3.34 6.47 -0.85
C ALA A 126 2.02 5.85 -1.30
N ASN A 127 0.93 6.43 -0.82
CA ASN A 127 -0.43 6.10 -1.23
C ASN A 127 -0.71 6.74 -2.60
N HIS A 128 -0.39 6.01 -3.66
CA HIS A 128 -0.77 6.40 -5.01
C HIS A 128 -2.08 5.75 -5.42
N ASN A 129 -2.83 6.44 -6.28
CA ASN A 129 -3.96 5.84 -6.97
C ASN A 129 -3.44 4.71 -7.86
N GLU A 130 -4.15 3.58 -7.88
CA GLU A 130 -3.80 2.45 -8.73
C GLU A 130 -3.90 2.84 -10.21
N GLY A 131 -3.07 2.22 -11.03
CA GLY A 131 -3.01 2.44 -12.48
C GLY A 131 -1.63 2.88 -12.95
N CYS A 132 -1.51 3.04 -14.27
CA CYS A 132 -0.27 3.42 -14.94
C CYS A 132 -0.31 4.86 -15.45
N LYS A 133 0.83 5.55 -15.35
CA LYS A 133 1.06 6.87 -15.94
C LYS A 133 2.28 6.83 -16.82
N VAL A 134 2.18 7.40 -18.02
CA VAL A 134 3.29 7.52 -18.97
C VAL A 134 3.63 8.99 -19.15
N THR A 135 4.92 9.33 -19.06
CA THR A 135 5.46 10.65 -19.34
C THR A 135 6.53 10.53 -20.42
N THR A 136 6.42 11.31 -21.49
CA THR A 136 7.37 11.30 -22.61
C THR A 136 8.06 12.65 -22.71
N LEU A 137 9.38 12.65 -22.82
CA LEU A 137 10.20 13.84 -22.98
C LEU A 137 11.29 13.58 -24.03
N GLY A 138 11.05 14.02 -25.27
CA GLY A 138 11.95 13.71 -26.38
C GLY A 138 12.01 12.20 -26.66
N GLU A 139 13.21 11.63 -26.63
CA GLU A 139 13.45 10.19 -26.84
C GLU A 139 13.25 9.34 -25.57
N TYR A 140 12.95 9.98 -24.44
CA TYR A 140 12.74 9.31 -23.15
C TYR A 140 11.26 9.07 -22.93
N SER A 141 10.89 7.84 -22.57
CA SER A 141 9.54 7.51 -22.08
C SER A 141 9.63 6.86 -20.71
N TYR A 142 8.90 7.39 -19.74
CA TYR A 142 8.85 6.89 -18.37
C TYR A 142 7.43 6.47 -18.03
N GLU A 143 7.24 5.18 -17.76
CA GLU A 143 5.98 4.61 -17.29
C GLU A 143 6.10 4.19 -15.82
N THR A 144 5.09 4.52 -15.02
CA THR A 144 4.99 4.11 -13.62
C THR A 144 3.60 3.56 -13.35
N CYS A 145 3.54 2.33 -12.86
CA CYS A 145 2.31 1.64 -12.50
C CYS A 145 2.26 1.35 -10.99
N PHE A 146 1.17 1.72 -10.34
CA PHE A 146 0.92 1.48 -8.92
C PHE A 146 -0.24 0.51 -8.72
N CYS A 147 -0.15 -0.36 -7.71
CA CYS A 147 -1.22 -1.27 -7.33
C CYS A 147 -1.07 -1.74 -5.86
N LYS A 148 -2.14 -2.25 -5.24
CA LYS A 148 -2.20 -2.48 -3.78
C LYS A 148 -2.49 -3.92 -3.35
N SER A 149 -2.42 -4.88 -4.27
CA SER A 149 -2.57 -6.31 -3.96
C SER A 149 -1.24 -7.05 -4.06
N ASP A 150 -1.15 -8.22 -3.44
CA ASP A 150 0.04 -9.07 -3.50
C ASP A 150 0.42 -9.36 -4.96
N HIS A 151 1.70 -9.14 -5.29
CA HIS A 151 2.32 -9.44 -6.59
C HIS A 151 1.72 -8.69 -7.79
N CYS A 152 0.93 -7.64 -7.55
CA CYS A 152 0.22 -6.92 -8.61
C CYS A 152 1.15 -6.15 -9.56
N ASN A 153 2.41 -5.92 -9.17
CA ASN A 153 3.43 -5.33 -10.03
C ASN A 153 4.10 -6.37 -10.97
N GLY A 154 3.53 -7.57 -11.07
CA GLY A 154 3.98 -8.64 -11.96
C GLY A 154 3.50 -8.53 -13.41
N ILE A 155 3.39 -9.69 -14.05
CA ILE A 155 3.03 -9.92 -15.46
C ILE A 155 1.65 -9.36 -15.81
N ASP A 156 0.66 -9.70 -14.99
CA ASP A 156 -0.73 -9.34 -15.27
C ASP A 156 -0.96 -7.83 -15.21
N GLY A 157 -0.02 -7.10 -14.60
CA GLY A 157 0.01 -5.66 -14.51
C GLY A 157 -1.28 -5.10 -13.91
N VAL A 158 -1.33 -3.78 -13.80
CA VAL A 158 -2.54 -3.05 -13.40
C VAL A 158 -3.45 -2.96 -14.62
N ARG A 159 -3.86 -4.11 -15.18
CA ARG A 159 -4.79 -4.15 -16.31
C ARG A 159 -6.08 -3.51 -15.82
N PRO A 160 -6.48 -2.36 -16.38
CA PRO A 160 -7.72 -1.76 -15.96
C PRO A 160 -8.84 -2.72 -16.40
N TYR A 161 -9.67 -3.15 -15.45
CA TYR A 161 -10.76 -4.12 -15.61
C TYR A 161 -11.83 -3.73 -16.66
N TYR A 162 -11.60 -2.69 -17.48
CA TYR A 162 -12.51 -2.20 -18.51
C TYR A 162 -12.86 -3.23 -19.60
N LEU A 163 -12.14 -4.36 -19.70
CA LEU A 163 -12.45 -5.40 -20.69
C LEU A 163 -13.71 -6.23 -20.36
N ILE A 164 -14.24 -6.18 -19.12
CA ILE A 164 -15.45 -6.95 -18.79
C ILE A 164 -16.74 -6.27 -19.29
N LEU A 165 -16.72 -4.98 -19.61
CA LEU A 165 -17.94 -4.25 -20.02
C LEU A 165 -18.38 -4.45 -21.47
N LEU A 166 -17.58 -5.10 -22.32
CA LEU A 166 -17.92 -5.29 -23.75
C LEU A 166 -18.74 -6.55 -24.05
N ILE A 167 -18.94 -7.45 -23.09
CA ILE A 167 -19.64 -8.73 -23.35
C ILE A 167 -21.16 -8.62 -23.06
N VAL A 168 -21.58 -7.65 -22.24
CA VAL A 168 -22.99 -7.51 -21.84
C VAL A 168 -23.95 -7.03 -22.96
N PRO A 169 -23.59 -6.13 -23.90
CA PRO A 169 -24.57 -5.67 -24.89
C PRO A 169 -24.86 -6.67 -26.03
N LEU A 170 -24.04 -7.70 -26.23
CA LEU A 170 -24.24 -8.66 -27.33
C LEU A 170 -25.35 -9.69 -27.05
N VAL A 171 -25.64 -9.98 -25.77
CA VAL A 171 -26.73 -10.91 -25.40
C VAL A 171 -28.10 -10.24 -25.48
N VAL A 172 -28.17 -8.91 -25.30
CA VAL A 172 -29.44 -8.16 -25.36
C VAL A 172 -29.88 -7.89 -26.80
N LEU A 173 -28.98 -7.95 -27.79
CA LEU A 173 -29.30 -7.83 -29.22
C LEU A 173 -29.68 -9.16 -29.90
N LEU A 174 -29.63 -10.28 -29.17
CA LEU A 174 -29.95 -11.63 -29.67
C LEU A 174 -31.24 -12.23 -29.09
N ILE A 175 -32.03 -11.43 -28.35
CA ILE A 175 -33.37 -11.77 -27.85
C ILE A 175 -34.37 -10.79 -28.48
#